data_AF-I4VZ37-F1
#
_entry.id   AF-I4VZ37-F1
#
_cell.length_a   1.000
_cell.length_b   1.000
_cell.length_c   1.000
_cell.angle_alpha   90.00
_cell.angle_beta   90.00
_cell.angle_gamma   90.00
#
_symmetry.space_group_name_H-M   'P 1'
#
loop_
_entity.id
_entity.type
_entity.pdbx_description
1 polymer ?
#
loop_
_entity_poly.entity_id
_entity_poly.type
_entity_poly.pdbx_seq_one_letter_code
_entity_poly.pdbx_strand_id
1 'polypeptide(L)'
;MSESMGTTPRVDPWTLAGLALLLLPLLTMAHELGGHALTCVASGHLPSQLGAYYIECPGTGPWARRLVAMAGTGMDVLLAVLALLGWHRVRRPLPRLVLWIVFTVKGMVAAGYWMFSGVSNLGDWGPDAGGGIGPLPWPWLWRAVMFAIGLAVYIGVVKQSIRMLRAMLGGGDVAGRTQWRIAMAIYLIGGVSAVLVSLFNPLGIVITLMSAVASSFGGTAGLFNVAYAKPCDEPPRGFVIDRSYAIFVAGVLMTLAFAAVLGPTVYLR
;
A
#
# COMPACT_ATOMS: atom_id res chain seq x y z
N MET A 1 18.17 -7.44 43.03
CA MET A 1 17.45 -6.78 41.93
C MET A 1 18.08 -7.21 40.63
N SER A 2 17.52 -8.23 39.98
CA SER A 2 17.95 -8.64 38.64
C SER A 2 17.41 -7.61 37.66
N GLU A 3 18.29 -6.81 37.07
CA GLU A 3 18.01 -6.09 35.83
C GLU A 3 17.47 -7.12 34.84
N SER A 4 16.17 -7.05 34.53
CA SER A 4 15.68 -7.73 33.34
C SER A 4 16.41 -7.07 32.18
N MET A 5 17.41 -7.74 31.61
CA MET A 5 17.96 -7.38 30.31
C MET A 5 16.80 -7.43 29.31
N GLY A 6 16.11 -6.30 29.18
CA GLY A 6 14.95 -6.16 28.32
C GLY A 6 15.37 -6.55 26.92
N THR A 7 14.77 -7.62 26.39
CA THR A 7 15.04 -8.09 25.04
C THR A 7 14.95 -6.91 24.09
N THR A 8 16.04 -6.61 23.40
CA THR A 8 16.08 -5.47 22.48
C THR A 8 15.19 -5.72 21.27
N PRO A 9 14.54 -4.69 20.72
CA PRO A 9 13.69 -4.86 19.55
C PRO A 9 14.52 -5.36 18.37
N ARG A 10 14.04 -6.43 17.73
CA ARG A 10 14.70 -7.08 16.60
C ARG A 10 13.68 -7.66 15.64
N VAL A 11 13.85 -7.37 14.35
CA VAL A 11 13.13 -8.04 13.27
C VAL A 11 14.16 -8.67 12.35
N ASP A 12 14.10 -9.98 12.16
CA ASP A 12 15.02 -10.67 11.25
C ASP A 12 14.78 -10.20 9.80
N PRO A 13 15.84 -9.86 9.05
CA PRO A 13 15.73 -9.30 7.71
C PRO A 13 15.11 -10.26 6.68
N TRP A 14 15.26 -11.58 6.82
CA TRP A 14 14.65 -12.55 5.91
C TRP A 14 13.14 -12.59 6.09
N THR A 15 12.68 -12.60 7.34
CA THR A 15 11.25 -12.53 7.64
C THR A 15 10.66 -11.20 7.14
N LEU A 16 11.35 -10.09 7.35
CA LEU A 16 10.93 -8.78 6.87
C LEU A 16 10.85 -8.70 5.34
N ALA A 17 11.87 -9.20 4.63
CA ALA A 17 11.87 -9.29 3.18
C ALA A 17 10.75 -10.20 2.66
N GLY A 18 10.56 -11.34 3.31
CA GLY A 18 9.44 -12.26 3.03
C GLY A 18 8.07 -11.61 3.19
N LEU A 19 7.88 -10.85 4.27
CA LEU A 19 6.64 -10.08 4.48
C LEU A 19 6.42 -9.04 3.40
N ALA A 20 7.46 -8.32 2.97
CA ALA A 20 7.35 -7.34 1.89
C ALA A 20 6.97 -8.03 0.56
N LEU A 21 7.68 -9.09 0.18
CA LEU A 21 7.40 -9.87 -1.04
C LEU A 21 6.04 -10.58 -1.00
N LEU A 22 5.54 -10.92 0.19
CA LEU A 22 4.22 -11.52 0.33
C LEU A 22 3.12 -10.47 0.27
N LEU A 23 3.21 -9.47 1.14
CA LEU A 23 2.10 -8.55 1.37
C LEU A 23 1.94 -7.54 0.25
N LEU A 24 3.03 -7.03 -0.33
CA LEU A 24 2.90 -5.93 -1.30
C LEU A 24 2.18 -6.36 -2.59
N PRO A 25 2.48 -7.52 -3.20
CA PRO A 25 1.66 -8.06 -4.29
C PRO A 25 0.20 -8.34 -3.88
N LEU A 26 -0.02 -8.95 -2.71
CA LEU A 26 -1.38 -9.20 -2.20
C LEU A 26 -2.18 -7.92 -2.03
N LEU A 27 -1.53 -6.88 -1.54
CA LEU A 27 -2.09 -5.56 -1.37
C LEU A 27 -2.42 -4.93 -2.72
N THR A 28 -1.53 -4.99 -3.71
CA THR A 28 -1.84 -4.52 -5.07
C THR A 28 -3.03 -5.29 -5.67
N MET A 29 -3.04 -6.61 -5.58
CA MET A 29 -4.20 -7.41 -6.04
C MET A 29 -5.48 -7.07 -5.30
N ALA A 30 -5.43 -6.72 -4.01
CA ALA A 30 -6.62 -6.29 -3.30
C ALA A 30 -7.18 -4.99 -3.88
N HIS A 31 -6.33 -4.05 -4.31
CA HIS A 31 -6.76 -2.84 -5.01
C HIS A 31 -7.38 -3.18 -6.37
N GLU A 32 -6.61 -3.88 -7.22
CA GLU A 32 -7.00 -4.17 -8.60
C GLU A 32 -8.16 -5.17 -8.67
N LEU A 33 -7.93 -6.38 -8.17
CA LEU A 33 -8.92 -7.45 -8.21
C LEU A 33 -10.04 -7.22 -7.20
N GLY A 34 -9.68 -6.95 -5.94
CA GLY A 34 -10.64 -6.79 -4.85
C GLY A 34 -11.48 -5.51 -4.94
N GLY A 35 -10.92 -4.44 -5.49
CA GLY A 35 -11.63 -3.18 -5.73
C GLY A 35 -12.28 -3.16 -7.11
N HIS A 36 -11.47 -2.89 -8.15
CA HIS A 36 -11.97 -2.65 -9.50
C HIS A 36 -12.68 -3.88 -10.11
N ALA A 37 -12.03 -5.05 -10.13
CA ALA A 37 -12.59 -6.22 -10.81
C ALA A 37 -13.86 -6.75 -10.11
N LEU A 38 -13.87 -6.85 -8.78
CA LEU A 38 -15.07 -7.25 -8.04
C LEU A 38 -16.23 -6.26 -8.25
N THR A 39 -15.95 -4.95 -8.28
CA THR A 39 -16.99 -3.93 -8.52
C THR A 39 -17.51 -3.98 -9.97
N CYS A 40 -16.64 -4.29 -10.93
CA CYS A 40 -17.02 -4.52 -12.33
C CYS A 40 -18.02 -5.68 -12.44
N VAL A 41 -17.70 -6.81 -11.82
CA VAL A 41 -18.57 -8.00 -11.77
C VAL A 41 -19.87 -7.73 -11.02
N ALA A 42 -19.80 -7.05 -9.87
CA ALA A 42 -20.98 -6.66 -9.09
C ALA A 42 -21.90 -5.69 -9.86
N SER A 43 -21.34 -4.92 -10.80
CA SER A 43 -22.09 -4.04 -11.70
C SER A 43 -22.66 -4.77 -12.92
N GLY A 44 -22.54 -6.09 -13.00
CA GLY A 44 -23.08 -6.92 -14.10
C GLY A 44 -22.18 -7.00 -15.34
N HIS A 45 -20.90 -6.64 -15.24
CA HIS A 45 -19.96 -6.64 -16.37
C HIS A 45 -18.80 -7.59 -16.11
N LEU A 46 -18.19 -8.12 -17.16
CA LEU A 46 -16.99 -8.94 -17.04
C LEU A 46 -15.76 -8.07 -17.36
N PRO A 47 -14.73 -8.06 -16.49
CA PRO A 47 -13.45 -7.43 -16.84
C PRO A 47 -12.90 -8.06 -18.12
N SER A 48 -12.36 -7.25 -19.03
CA SER A 48 -11.70 -7.74 -20.25
C SER A 48 -10.21 -7.96 -20.08
N GLN A 49 -9.59 -7.24 -19.13
CA GLN A 49 -8.17 -7.32 -18.85
C GLN A 49 -7.93 -7.28 -17.34
N LEU A 50 -7.12 -8.21 -16.85
CA LEU A 50 -6.60 -8.24 -15.49
C LEU A 50 -5.08 -8.07 -15.53
N GLY A 51 -4.61 -6.84 -15.34
CA GLY A 51 -3.20 -6.52 -15.22
C GLY A 51 -2.72 -6.48 -13.78
N ALA A 52 -1.41 -6.41 -13.60
CA ALA A 52 -0.79 -6.25 -12.28
C ALA A 52 -1.13 -4.91 -11.61
N TYR A 53 -1.38 -3.85 -12.40
CA TYR A 53 -1.59 -2.47 -11.94
C TYR A 53 -2.74 -1.77 -12.66
N TYR A 54 -3.63 -2.54 -13.30
CA TYR A 54 -4.80 -2.00 -13.97
C TYR A 54 -5.85 -3.09 -14.20
N ILE A 55 -7.11 -2.67 -14.23
CA ILE A 55 -8.25 -3.50 -14.64
C ILE A 55 -9.05 -2.75 -15.71
N GLU A 56 -9.37 -3.42 -16.81
CA GLU A 56 -10.24 -2.88 -17.84
C GLU A 56 -11.64 -3.50 -17.74
N CYS A 57 -12.65 -2.67 -17.46
CA CYS A 57 -14.05 -3.08 -17.34
C CYS A 57 -14.89 -2.51 -18.49
N PRO A 58 -15.07 -3.24 -19.60
CA PRO A 58 -15.86 -2.77 -20.73
C PRO A 58 -17.35 -2.72 -20.39
N GLY A 59 -18.07 -1.80 -21.03
CA GLY A 59 -19.54 -1.82 -21.05
C GLY A 59 -20.25 -1.15 -19.89
N THR A 60 -19.56 -0.67 -18.85
CA THR A 60 -20.25 -0.03 -17.70
C THR A 60 -20.93 1.28 -18.10
N GLY A 61 -22.19 1.43 -17.68
CA GLY A 61 -22.90 2.72 -17.72
C GLY A 61 -22.21 3.81 -16.88
N PRO A 62 -22.60 5.09 -17.00
CA PRO A 62 -21.87 6.22 -16.42
C PRO A 62 -21.61 6.10 -14.91
N TRP A 63 -22.58 5.59 -14.14
CA TRP A 63 -22.46 5.39 -12.70
C TRP A 63 -21.59 4.19 -12.33
N ALA A 64 -21.76 3.06 -13.03
CA ALA A 64 -20.95 1.86 -12.78
C ALA A 64 -19.47 2.12 -13.09
N ARG A 65 -19.17 2.87 -14.16
CA ARG A 65 -17.80 3.27 -14.50
C ARG A 65 -17.13 4.04 -13.37
N ARG A 66 -17.86 4.98 -12.78
CA ARG A 66 -17.40 5.81 -11.65
C ARG A 66 -17.13 4.97 -10.40
N LEU A 67 -18.06 4.08 -10.07
CA LEU A 67 -17.92 3.18 -8.93
C LEU A 67 -16.71 2.26 -9.11
N VAL A 68 -16.57 1.64 -10.29
CA VAL A 68 -15.40 0.84 -10.62
C VAL A 68 -14.13 1.68 -10.47
N ALA A 69 -14.08 2.89 -11.04
CA ALA A 69 -12.91 3.76 -10.93
C ALA A 69 -12.52 4.07 -9.47
N MET A 70 -13.47 4.34 -8.57
CA MET A 70 -13.15 4.62 -7.17
C MET A 70 -12.88 3.37 -6.32
N ALA A 71 -13.24 2.19 -6.81
CA ALA A 71 -13.27 0.97 -5.99
C ALA A 71 -11.90 0.50 -5.51
N GLY A 72 -10.85 0.63 -6.33
CA GLY A 72 -9.48 0.28 -5.95
C GLY A 72 -9.02 1.11 -4.74
N THR A 73 -9.05 2.43 -4.87
CA THR A 73 -8.78 3.34 -3.76
C THR A 73 -9.71 3.11 -2.55
N GLY A 74 -11.00 2.81 -2.79
CA GLY A 74 -11.96 2.49 -1.73
C GLY A 74 -11.57 1.23 -0.93
N MET A 75 -11.09 0.20 -1.61
CA MET A 75 -10.56 -1.01 -0.98
C MET A 75 -9.31 -0.70 -0.14
N ASP A 76 -8.45 0.21 -0.62
CA ASP A 76 -7.27 0.63 0.14
C ASP A 76 -7.64 1.32 1.45
N VAL A 77 -8.64 2.22 1.43
CA VAL A 77 -9.17 2.86 2.64
C VAL A 77 -9.74 1.81 3.58
N LEU A 78 -10.53 0.86 3.07
CA LEU A 78 -11.12 -0.21 3.87
C LEU A 78 -10.04 -1.03 4.58
N LEU A 79 -9.03 -1.50 3.84
CA LEU A 79 -7.93 -2.28 4.40
C LEU A 79 -7.12 -1.50 5.43
N ALA A 80 -6.86 -0.21 5.17
CA ALA A 80 -6.14 0.63 6.12
C ALA A 80 -6.93 0.79 7.44
N VAL A 81 -8.23 1.07 7.36
CA VAL A 81 -9.10 1.22 8.55
C VAL A 81 -9.17 -0.10 9.33
N LEU A 82 -9.43 -1.22 8.66
CA LEU A 82 -9.49 -2.53 9.31
C LEU A 82 -8.16 -2.90 9.96
N ALA A 83 -7.04 -2.60 9.29
CA ALA A 83 -5.72 -2.85 9.84
C ALA A 83 -5.42 -2.01 11.09
N LEU A 84 -5.82 -0.73 11.08
CA LEU A 84 -5.69 0.14 12.26
C LEU A 84 -6.53 -0.38 13.44
N LEU A 85 -7.80 -0.72 13.20
CA LEU A 85 -8.70 -1.28 14.21
C LEU A 85 -8.16 -2.60 14.78
N GLY A 86 -7.72 -3.50 13.89
CA GLY A 86 -7.12 -4.78 14.27
C GLY A 86 -5.82 -4.61 15.06
N TRP A 87 -4.99 -3.64 14.70
CA TRP A 87 -3.69 -3.41 15.35
C TRP A 87 -3.84 -3.06 16.83
N HIS A 88 -4.91 -2.35 17.21
CA HIS A 88 -5.23 -2.07 18.60
C HIS A 88 -5.64 -3.30 19.41
N ARG A 89 -6.09 -4.38 18.74
CA ARG A 89 -6.55 -5.63 19.39
C ARG A 89 -5.44 -6.67 19.48
N VAL A 90 -4.51 -6.70 18.53
CA VAL A 90 -3.44 -7.71 18.50
C VAL A 90 -2.27 -7.31 19.41
N ARG A 91 -1.76 -8.28 20.18
CA ARG A 91 -0.58 -8.12 21.03
C ARG A 91 0.67 -8.85 20.52
N ARG A 92 0.50 -9.90 19.70
CA ARG A 92 1.63 -10.69 19.16
C ARG A 92 2.47 -9.85 18.16
N PRO A 93 3.82 -9.98 18.15
CA PRO A 93 4.69 -9.14 17.32
C PRO A 93 4.42 -9.24 15.82
N LEU A 94 4.40 -10.47 15.27
CA LEU A 94 4.29 -10.69 13.83
C LEU A 94 2.99 -10.13 13.23
N PRO A 95 1.78 -10.46 13.73
CA PRO A 95 0.56 -9.92 13.12
C PRO A 95 0.40 -8.41 13.38
N ARG A 96 0.97 -7.85 14.46
CA ARG A 96 1.04 -6.39 14.63
C ARG A 96 1.89 -5.73 13.55
N LEU A 97 3.03 -6.33 13.18
CA LEU A 97 3.85 -5.82 12.08
C LEU A 97 3.10 -5.94 10.74
N VAL A 98 2.42 -7.06 10.48
CA VAL A 98 1.59 -7.23 9.28
C VAL A 98 0.53 -6.14 9.19
N LEU A 99 -0.25 -5.94 10.26
CA LEU A 99 -1.29 -4.89 10.30
C LEU A 99 -0.69 -3.49 10.16
N TRP A 100 0.50 -3.24 10.70
CA TRP A 100 1.21 -1.99 10.49
C TRP A 100 1.60 -1.78 9.02
N ILE A 101 2.10 -2.82 8.33
CA ILE A 101 2.44 -2.76 6.90
C ILE A 101 1.17 -2.46 6.09
N VAL A 102 0.08 -3.18 6.33
CA VAL A 102 -1.20 -2.99 5.64
C VAL A 102 -1.71 -1.56 5.83
N PHE A 103 -1.81 -1.09 7.09
CA PHE A 103 -2.24 0.28 7.38
C PHE A 103 -1.36 1.33 6.69
N THR A 104 -0.03 1.18 6.82
CA THR A 104 0.92 2.17 6.33
C THR A 104 0.90 2.24 4.81
N VAL A 105 1.02 1.10 4.14
CA VAL A 105 1.06 1.06 2.67
C VAL A 105 -0.28 1.48 2.10
N LYS A 106 -1.40 0.91 2.56
CA LYS A 106 -2.72 1.22 1.98
C LYS A 106 -3.23 2.60 2.33
N GLY A 107 -2.95 3.07 3.55
CA GLY A 107 -3.28 4.45 3.93
C GLY A 107 -2.51 5.48 3.10
N MET A 108 -1.21 5.25 2.86
CA MET A 108 -0.39 6.13 2.04
C MET A 108 -0.78 6.08 0.56
N VAL A 109 -1.02 4.88 0.01
CA VAL A 109 -1.44 4.72 -1.39
C VAL A 109 -2.80 5.39 -1.62
N ALA A 110 -3.81 5.13 -0.79
CA ALA A 110 -5.12 5.76 -0.94
C ALA A 110 -5.04 7.30 -0.93
N ALA A 111 -4.31 7.86 0.04
CA ALA A 111 -4.08 9.31 0.12
C ALA A 111 -3.30 9.84 -1.10
N GLY A 112 -2.32 9.07 -1.58
CA GLY A 112 -1.57 9.36 -2.80
C GLY A 112 -2.45 9.40 -4.05
N TYR A 113 -3.43 8.51 -4.18
CA TYR A 113 -4.39 8.52 -5.30
C TYR A 113 -5.24 9.80 -5.33
N TRP A 114 -5.69 10.29 -4.16
CA TRP A 114 -6.41 11.57 -4.08
C TRP A 114 -5.52 12.75 -4.44
N MET A 115 -4.26 12.76 -3.98
CA MET A 115 -3.29 13.80 -4.34
C MET A 115 -2.98 13.77 -5.84
N PHE A 116 -2.74 12.59 -6.40
CA PHE A 116 -2.45 12.40 -7.81
C PHE A 116 -3.62 12.83 -8.68
N SER A 117 -4.85 12.45 -8.32
CA SER A 117 -6.08 12.86 -9.03
C SER A 117 -6.30 14.38 -8.95
N GLY A 118 -6.00 14.99 -7.80
CA GLY A 118 -6.06 16.44 -7.64
C GLY A 118 -5.07 17.18 -8.55
N VAL A 119 -3.80 16.74 -8.59
CA VAL A 119 -2.76 17.40 -9.39
C VAL A 119 -2.93 17.15 -10.88
N SER A 120 -3.13 15.90 -11.29
CA SER A 120 -3.07 15.50 -12.70
C SER A 120 -4.41 15.51 -13.41
N ASN A 121 -5.52 15.48 -12.67
CA ASN A 121 -6.87 15.20 -13.21
C ASN A 121 -7.02 13.80 -13.83
N LEU A 122 -6.05 12.91 -13.59
CA LEU A 122 -6.01 11.52 -14.04
C LEU A 122 -6.16 10.59 -12.83
N GLY A 123 -6.56 9.34 -13.09
CA GLY A 123 -6.75 8.31 -12.06
C GLY A 123 -8.18 8.23 -11.54
N ASP A 124 -8.36 7.37 -10.54
CA ASP A 124 -9.63 6.91 -9.97
C ASP A 124 -10.65 8.02 -9.64
N TRP A 125 -10.18 9.21 -9.23
CA TRP A 125 -11.01 10.28 -8.65
C TRP A 125 -11.09 11.55 -9.50
N GLY A 126 -10.77 11.52 -10.79
CA GLY A 126 -10.87 12.71 -11.64
C GLY A 126 -12.28 13.36 -11.60
N PRO A 127 -12.41 14.70 -11.48
CA PRO A 127 -13.70 15.41 -11.54
C PRO A 127 -14.22 15.68 -12.96
N ASP A 128 -13.50 15.23 -13.98
CA ASP A 128 -13.95 15.29 -15.38
C ASP A 128 -14.86 14.11 -15.75
N ALA A 129 -15.45 14.15 -16.94
CA ALA A 129 -16.44 13.15 -17.40
C ALA A 129 -15.96 11.68 -17.37
N GLY A 130 -14.64 11.46 -17.34
CA GLY A 130 -14.03 10.13 -17.28
C GLY A 130 -13.62 9.65 -15.88
N GLY A 131 -13.65 10.50 -14.85
CA GLY A 131 -13.19 10.14 -13.51
C GLY A 131 -14.31 9.81 -12.51
N GLY A 132 -13.95 9.23 -11.36
CA GLY A 132 -14.89 8.65 -10.40
C GLY A 132 -15.92 9.60 -9.82
N ILE A 133 -15.56 10.88 -9.61
CA ILE A 133 -16.47 11.87 -9.03
C ILE A 133 -17.07 12.82 -10.07
N GLY A 134 -16.55 12.81 -11.30
CA GLY A 134 -16.95 13.75 -12.36
C GLY A 134 -18.16 13.33 -13.18
N PRO A 135 -18.72 14.21 -14.02
CA PRO A 135 -18.34 15.61 -14.16
C PRO A 135 -18.94 16.45 -13.02
N LEU A 136 -18.09 17.27 -12.37
CA LEU A 136 -18.51 18.23 -11.36
C LEU A 136 -18.39 19.66 -11.86
N PRO A 137 -19.24 20.60 -11.40
CA PRO A 137 -19.02 22.01 -11.66
C PRO A 137 -17.70 22.46 -11.03
N TRP A 138 -16.98 23.31 -11.74
CA TRP A 138 -15.69 23.88 -11.34
C TRP A 138 -14.63 22.82 -10.97
N PRO A 139 -14.16 22.01 -11.94
CA PRO A 139 -13.24 20.89 -11.68
C PRO A 139 -11.97 21.26 -10.90
N TRP A 140 -11.47 22.48 -11.07
CA TRP A 140 -10.30 22.99 -10.34
C TRP A 140 -10.50 23.05 -8.82
N LEU A 141 -11.72 23.37 -8.36
CA LEU A 141 -12.04 23.46 -6.94
C LEU A 141 -11.99 22.07 -6.31
N TRP A 142 -12.63 21.09 -6.95
CA TRP A 142 -12.61 19.70 -6.51
C TRP A 142 -11.21 19.09 -6.54
N ARG A 143 -10.39 19.45 -7.54
CA ARG A 143 -8.97 19.09 -7.58
C ARG A 143 -8.19 19.62 -6.39
N ALA A 144 -8.36 20.90 -6.04
CA ALA A 144 -7.71 21.50 -4.89
C ALA A 144 -8.18 20.85 -3.56
N VAL A 145 -9.49 20.61 -3.41
CA VAL A 145 -10.07 19.95 -2.23
C VAL A 145 -9.55 18.52 -2.07
N MET A 146 -9.57 17.72 -3.13
CA MET A 146 -9.04 16.35 -3.09
C MET A 146 -7.56 16.31 -2.75
N PHE A 147 -6.76 17.20 -3.34
CA PHE A 147 -5.35 17.28 -3.00
C PHE A 147 -5.13 17.64 -1.53
N ALA A 148 -5.86 18.63 -1.02
CA ALA A 148 -5.76 19.04 0.39
C ALA A 148 -6.16 17.92 1.35
N ILE A 149 -7.26 17.20 1.06
CA ILE A 149 -7.71 16.04 1.83
C ILE A 149 -6.67 14.93 1.77
N GLY A 150 -6.19 14.59 0.57
CA GLY A 150 -5.15 13.58 0.35
C GLY A 150 -3.89 13.90 1.16
N LEU A 151 -3.39 15.13 1.08
CA LEU A 151 -2.22 15.57 1.84
C LEU A 151 -2.43 15.48 3.35
N ALA A 152 -3.58 15.93 3.85
CA ALA A 152 -3.91 15.87 5.27
C ALA A 152 -3.96 14.42 5.79
N VAL A 153 -4.62 13.52 5.04
CA VAL A 153 -4.69 12.09 5.36
C VAL A 153 -3.30 11.46 5.27
N TYR A 154 -2.50 11.79 4.25
CA TYR A 154 -1.14 11.28 4.08
C TYR A 154 -0.26 11.60 5.29
N ILE A 155 -0.27 12.86 5.74
CA ILE A 155 0.44 13.30 6.94
C ILE A 155 -0.09 12.58 8.18
N GLY A 156 -1.40 12.40 8.28
CA GLY A 156 -2.04 11.64 9.35
C GLY A 156 -1.57 10.18 9.41
N VAL A 157 -1.52 9.49 8.27
CA VAL A 157 -1.05 8.11 8.14
C VAL A 157 0.43 8.02 8.53
N VAL A 158 1.29 8.90 8.01
CA VAL A 158 2.72 8.94 8.39
C VAL A 158 2.90 9.09 9.90
N LYS A 159 2.23 10.07 10.51
CA LYS A 159 2.29 10.30 11.97
C LYS A 159 1.79 9.08 12.74
N GLN A 160 0.70 8.46 12.28
CA GLN A 160 0.16 7.27 12.92
C GLN A 160 1.09 6.06 12.79
N SER A 161 1.68 5.83 11.62
CA SER A 161 2.66 4.77 11.39
C SER A 161 3.88 4.91 12.29
N ILE A 162 4.39 6.14 12.50
CA ILE A 162 5.45 6.42 13.47
C ILE A 162 5.00 6.06 14.90
N ARG A 163 3.81 6.52 15.32
CA ARG A 163 3.27 6.20 16.66
C ARG A 163 3.13 4.69 16.89
N MET A 164 2.66 3.97 15.88
CA MET A 164 2.50 2.51 15.95
C MET A 164 3.85 1.81 16.08
N LEU A 165 4.88 2.20 15.32
CA LEU A 165 6.23 1.62 15.46
C LEU A 165 6.83 1.94 16.82
N ARG A 166 6.74 3.18 17.30
CA ARG A 166 7.19 3.54 18.66
C ARG A 166 6.50 2.69 19.73
N ALA A 167 5.19 2.47 19.61
CA ALA A 167 4.45 1.63 20.53
C ALA A 167 4.90 0.15 20.51
N MET A 168 5.42 -0.33 19.38
CA MET A 168 5.96 -1.69 19.25
C MET A 168 7.41 -1.79 19.74
N LEU A 169 8.27 -0.88 19.31
CA LEU A 169 9.73 -0.99 19.46
C LEU A 169 10.26 -0.27 20.72
N GLY A 170 9.51 0.69 21.28
CA GLY A 170 10.02 1.60 22.29
C GLY A 170 10.96 2.65 21.69
N GLY A 171 11.87 3.18 22.52
CA GLY A 171 12.85 4.19 22.13
C GLY A 171 14.31 3.72 22.16
N GLY A 172 15.22 4.68 22.02
CA GLY A 172 16.66 4.45 21.92
C GLY A 172 17.16 4.01 20.53
N ASP A 173 18.48 3.95 20.38
CA ASP A 173 19.15 3.76 19.08
C ASP A 173 18.83 2.42 18.41
N VAL A 174 18.67 1.35 19.20
CA VAL A 174 18.35 0.02 18.69
C VAL A 174 16.93 -0.01 18.09
N ALA A 175 15.97 0.64 18.75
CA ALA A 175 14.62 0.81 18.22
C ALA A 175 14.61 1.66 16.95
N GLY A 176 15.37 2.77 16.95
CA GLY A 176 15.55 3.64 15.78
C GLY A 176 16.11 2.90 14.55
N ARG A 177 17.17 2.11 14.74
CA ARG A 177 17.72 1.26 13.65
C ARG A 177 16.72 0.22 13.15
N THR A 178 15.94 -0.39 14.05
CA THR A 178 14.93 -1.38 13.66
C THR A 178 13.77 -0.73 12.91
N GLN A 179 13.30 0.45 13.34
CA GLN A 179 12.31 1.27 12.62
C GLN A 179 12.79 1.62 11.21
N TRP A 180 14.03 2.12 11.09
CA TRP A 180 14.63 2.45 9.80
C TRP A 180 14.65 1.23 8.87
N ARG A 181 15.11 0.07 9.36
CA ARG A 181 15.15 -1.18 8.58
C ARG A 181 13.77 -1.61 8.12
N ILE A 182 12.77 -1.58 8.99
CA ILE A 182 11.38 -1.92 8.64
C ILE A 182 10.91 -1.01 7.51
N ALA A 183 10.94 0.32 7.71
CA ALA A 183 10.41 1.26 6.74
C ALA A 183 11.14 1.20 5.39
N MET A 184 12.48 1.13 5.40
CA MET A 184 13.27 1.08 4.17
C MET A 184 13.19 -0.26 3.46
N ALA A 185 13.07 -1.38 4.18
CA ALA A 185 12.84 -2.67 3.53
C ALA A 185 11.50 -2.68 2.79
N ILE A 186 10.41 -2.20 3.41
CA ILE A 186 9.12 -2.12 2.73
C ILE A 186 9.18 -1.20 1.52
N TYR A 187 9.81 -0.02 1.65
CA TYR A 187 9.94 0.94 0.56
C TYR A 187 10.74 0.38 -0.63
N LEU A 188 11.94 -0.15 -0.36
CA LEU A 188 12.85 -0.61 -1.41
C LEU A 188 12.35 -1.91 -2.05
N ILE A 189 11.99 -2.91 -1.24
CA ILE A 189 11.53 -4.20 -1.79
C ILE A 189 10.22 -4.00 -2.55
N GLY A 190 9.30 -3.18 -2.02
CA GLY A 190 8.05 -2.85 -2.69
C GLY A 190 8.24 -2.18 -4.03
N GLY A 191 8.97 -1.06 -4.05
CA GLY A 191 9.16 -0.31 -5.28
C GLY A 191 9.99 -1.08 -6.32
N VAL A 192 11.06 -1.78 -5.92
CA VAL A 192 11.86 -2.58 -6.85
C VAL A 192 11.04 -3.74 -7.41
N SER A 193 10.30 -4.47 -6.56
CA SER A 193 9.45 -5.57 -7.03
C SER A 193 8.38 -5.07 -7.99
N ALA A 194 7.78 -3.91 -7.70
CA ALA A 194 6.77 -3.32 -8.57
C ALA A 194 7.33 -2.93 -9.95
N VAL A 195 8.52 -2.35 -9.99
CA VAL A 195 9.23 -2.05 -11.24
C VAL A 195 9.51 -3.35 -12.01
N LEU A 196 10.04 -4.38 -11.35
CA LEU A 196 10.36 -5.66 -11.99
C LEU A 196 9.12 -6.35 -12.57
N VAL A 197 8.00 -6.35 -11.83
CA VAL A 197 6.72 -6.89 -12.33
C VAL A 197 6.24 -6.09 -13.55
N SER A 198 6.38 -4.76 -13.51
CA SER A 198 5.93 -3.86 -14.58
C SER A 198 6.69 -4.04 -15.88
N LEU A 199 7.91 -4.61 -15.86
CA LEU A 199 8.67 -4.92 -17.07
C LEU A 199 7.99 -5.96 -17.96
N PHE A 200 7.08 -6.77 -17.40
CA PHE A 200 6.34 -7.79 -18.14
C PHE A 200 5.04 -7.27 -18.77
N ASN A 201 4.68 -5.99 -18.56
CA ASN A 201 3.38 -5.44 -18.96
C ASN A 201 3.32 -5.07 -20.46
N PRO A 202 2.32 -5.57 -21.22
CA PRO A 202 2.20 -5.33 -22.65
C PRO A 202 1.69 -3.93 -23.03
N LEU A 203 1.07 -3.17 -22.10
CA LEU A 203 0.55 -1.82 -22.37
C LEU A 203 1.63 -0.73 -22.46
N GLY A 204 2.90 -1.14 -22.52
CA GLY A 204 4.05 -0.26 -22.65
C GLY A 204 4.66 0.10 -21.30
N ILE A 205 6.00 0.09 -21.29
CA ILE A 205 6.81 0.31 -20.09
C ILE A 205 6.57 1.68 -19.47
N VAL A 206 6.24 2.70 -20.28
CA VAL A 206 6.09 4.08 -19.80
C VAL A 206 4.81 4.28 -18.98
N ILE A 207 3.67 3.79 -19.48
CA ILE A 207 2.38 3.92 -18.77
C ILE A 207 2.40 3.05 -17.51
N THR A 208 2.96 1.84 -17.62
CA THR A 208 3.06 0.93 -16.49
C THR A 208 4.05 1.43 -15.43
N LEU A 209 5.22 1.94 -15.83
CA LEU A 209 6.16 2.55 -14.88
C LEU A 209 5.59 3.81 -14.26
N MET A 210 4.86 4.65 -15.01
CA MET A 210 4.18 5.82 -14.42
C MET A 210 3.22 5.40 -13.31
N SER A 211 2.35 4.42 -13.55
CA SER A 211 1.40 3.94 -12.52
C SER A 211 2.08 3.16 -11.39
N ALA A 212 3.01 2.25 -11.70
CA ALA A 212 3.66 1.40 -10.71
C ALA A 212 4.69 2.16 -9.86
N VAL A 213 5.50 3.03 -10.46
CA VAL A 213 6.45 3.88 -9.73
C VAL A 213 5.70 4.94 -8.93
N ALA A 214 4.68 5.60 -9.51
CA ALA A 214 3.90 6.59 -8.78
C ALA A 214 3.13 5.97 -7.62
N SER A 215 2.50 4.81 -7.79
CA SER A 215 1.75 4.15 -6.69
C SER A 215 2.68 3.49 -5.66
N SER A 216 3.81 2.92 -6.08
CA SER A 216 4.74 2.23 -5.18
C SER A 216 5.71 3.21 -4.53
N PHE A 217 6.68 3.75 -5.28
CA PHE A 217 7.68 4.67 -4.72
C PHE A 217 7.06 6.02 -4.36
N GLY A 218 6.27 6.63 -5.24
CA GLY A 218 5.61 7.90 -4.96
C GLY A 218 4.61 7.79 -3.81
N GLY A 219 3.70 6.81 -3.90
CA GLY A 219 2.64 6.57 -2.93
C GLY A 219 3.19 6.25 -1.56
N THR A 220 4.30 5.50 -1.44
CA THR A 220 4.88 5.12 -0.14
C THR A 220 6.07 5.98 0.31
N ALA A 221 6.35 7.11 -0.34
CA ALA A 221 7.46 8.02 0.01
C ALA A 221 7.45 8.50 1.48
N GLY A 222 6.27 8.51 2.12
CA GLY A 222 6.11 8.77 3.55
C GLY A 222 6.91 7.82 4.44
N LEU A 223 7.32 6.65 3.96
CA LEU A 223 8.22 5.73 4.66
C LEU A 223 9.59 6.35 4.95
N PHE A 224 10.06 7.34 4.19
CA PHE A 224 11.26 8.11 4.58
C PHE A 224 11.04 8.86 5.89
N ASN A 225 9.90 9.54 6.04
CA ASN A 225 9.55 10.23 7.28
C ASN A 225 9.43 9.24 8.45
N VAL A 226 8.94 8.02 8.18
CA VAL A 226 8.91 6.95 9.20
C VAL A 226 10.32 6.49 9.56
N ALA A 227 11.17 6.20 8.57
CA ALA A 227 12.52 5.68 8.78
C ALA A 227 13.42 6.65 9.56
N TYR A 228 13.29 7.94 9.27
CA TYR A 228 14.10 9.01 9.85
C TYR A 228 13.41 9.77 10.99
N ALA A 229 12.23 9.32 11.44
CA ALA A 229 11.59 9.91 12.61
C ALA A 229 12.49 9.79 13.84
N LYS A 230 12.68 10.90 14.55
CA LYS A 230 13.54 10.95 15.74
C LYS A 230 13.15 9.84 16.75
N PRO A 231 14.15 9.13 17.31
CA PRO A 231 13.91 8.20 18.42
C PRO A 231 13.18 8.90 19.57
N CYS A 232 12.35 8.18 20.30
CA CYS A 232 11.81 8.66 21.56
C CYS A 232 12.75 8.31 22.72
N ASP A 233 12.66 9.08 23.80
CA ASP A 233 13.43 8.89 25.03
C ASP A 233 12.86 7.77 25.94
N GLU A 234 11.96 6.94 25.40
CA GLU A 234 11.43 5.78 26.09
C GLU A 234 12.43 4.61 26.05
N PRO A 235 12.42 3.70 27.04
CA PRO A 235 13.21 2.49 26.97
C PRO A 235 12.78 1.59 25.80
N PRO A 236 13.70 0.79 25.24
CA PRO A 236 13.38 -0.18 24.21
C PRO A 236 12.38 -1.23 24.73
N ARG A 237 11.48 -1.69 23.86
CA ARG A 237 10.47 -2.72 24.18
C ARG A 237 10.83 -4.04 23.53
N GLY A 238 10.49 -5.14 24.22
CA GLY A 238 10.66 -6.51 23.75
C GLY A 238 9.77 -6.85 22.56
N PHE A 239 10.19 -6.44 21.37
CA PHE A 239 9.54 -6.76 20.10
C PHE A 239 10.49 -7.57 19.24
N VAL A 240 10.32 -8.89 19.28
CA VAL A 240 11.20 -9.83 18.58
C VAL A 240 10.39 -10.59 17.53
N ILE A 241 10.89 -10.55 16.30
CA ILE A 241 10.44 -11.40 15.20
C ILE A 241 11.65 -12.15 14.69
N ASP A 242 11.66 -13.46 14.91
CA ASP A 242 12.74 -14.33 14.48
C ASP A 242 12.64 -14.70 13.00
N ARG A 243 13.67 -15.39 12.53
CA ARG A 243 13.76 -15.84 11.14
C ARG A 243 12.68 -16.88 10.83
N SER A 244 11.99 -16.67 9.72
CA SER A 244 11.04 -17.63 9.17
C SER A 244 11.29 -17.79 7.67
N TYR A 245 11.92 -18.90 7.30
CA TYR A 245 12.10 -19.28 5.90
C TYR A 245 10.75 -19.54 5.21
N ALA A 246 9.75 -20.03 5.95
CA ALA A 246 8.41 -20.24 5.41
C ALA A 246 7.79 -18.94 4.89
N ILE A 247 7.89 -17.84 5.66
CA ILE A 247 7.39 -16.52 5.23
C ILE A 247 8.18 -15.99 4.04
N PHE A 248 9.51 -16.17 4.05
CA PHE A 248 10.36 -15.75 2.95
C PHE A 248 10.02 -16.48 1.65
N VAL A 249 9.97 -17.82 1.68
CA VAL A 249 9.63 -18.64 0.51
C VAL A 249 8.22 -18.33 0.03
N ALA A 250 7.24 -18.20 0.93
CA ALA A 250 5.88 -17.82 0.56
C ALA A 250 5.84 -16.45 -0.14
N GLY A 251 6.60 -15.46 0.36
CA GLY A 251 6.68 -14.15 -0.27
C GLY A 251 7.31 -14.19 -1.67
N VAL A 252 8.42 -14.92 -1.83
CA VAL A 252 9.04 -15.11 -3.15
C VAL A 252 8.07 -15.76 -4.13
N LEU A 253 7.43 -16.86 -3.73
CA LEU A 253 6.46 -17.56 -4.58
C LEU A 253 5.27 -16.66 -4.95
N MET A 254 4.78 -15.88 -3.99
CA MET A 254 3.69 -14.93 -4.23
C MET A 254 4.07 -13.83 -5.23
N THR A 255 5.24 -13.22 -5.06
CA THR A 255 5.74 -12.19 -6.00
C THR A 255 5.96 -12.77 -7.39
N LEU A 256 6.54 -13.98 -7.49
CA LEU A 256 6.75 -14.65 -8.78
C LEU A 256 5.43 -15.00 -9.46
N ALA A 257 4.45 -15.53 -8.71
CA ALA A 257 3.12 -15.83 -9.24
C ALA A 257 2.41 -14.55 -9.72
N PHE A 258 2.47 -13.48 -8.93
CA PHE A 258 1.94 -12.17 -9.30
C PHE A 258 2.59 -11.64 -10.59
N ALA A 259 3.93 -11.70 -10.67
CA ALA A 259 4.69 -11.28 -11.84
C ALA A 259 4.36 -12.12 -13.09
N ALA A 260 4.29 -13.44 -12.97
CA ALA A 260 4.10 -14.34 -14.09
C ALA A 260 2.66 -14.36 -14.62
N VAL A 261 1.67 -14.21 -13.73
CA VAL A 261 0.24 -14.30 -14.10
C VAL A 261 -0.32 -12.94 -14.47
N LEU A 262 -0.16 -11.93 -13.60
CA LEU A 262 -0.77 -10.61 -13.80
C LEU A 262 0.16 -9.61 -14.49
N GLY A 263 1.48 -9.82 -14.45
CA GLY A 263 2.45 -8.98 -15.15
C GLY A 263 2.17 -8.89 -16.65
N PRO A 264 2.01 -10.01 -17.39
CA PRO A 264 1.69 -10.02 -18.82
C PRO A 264 0.26 -9.62 -19.18
N THR A 265 -0.58 -9.30 -18.19
CA THR A 265 -2.03 -9.14 -18.31
C THR A 265 -2.76 -10.43 -18.71
N VAL A 266 -3.81 -10.77 -17.96
CA VAL A 266 -4.75 -11.83 -18.35
C VAL A 266 -5.88 -11.20 -19.16
N TYR A 267 -6.03 -11.65 -20.40
CA TYR A 267 -7.13 -11.24 -21.28
C TYR A 267 -8.30 -12.19 -21.13
N LEU A 268 -9.46 -11.65 -20.75
CA LEU A 268 -10.70 -12.38 -20.59
C LEU A 268 -11.59 -12.11 -21.81
N ARG A 269 -12.12 -13.19 -22.40
CA ARG A 269 -13.02 -13.16 -23.55
C ARG A 269 -14.47 -13.22 -23.11
#